data_AF-A0A5R2N150-F1
#
_entry.id   AF-A0A5R2N150-F1
#
_cell.length_a   1.000
_cell.length_b   1.000
_cell.length_c   1.000
_cell.angle_alpha   90.00
_cell.angle_beta   90.00
_cell.angle_gamma   90.00
#
_symmetry.space_group_name_H-M   'P 1'
#
loop_
_entity.id
_entity.type
_entity.pdbx_description
1 polymer ?
#
loop_
_entity_poly.entity_id
_entity_poly.type
_entity_poly.pdbx_seq_one_letter_code
_entity_poly.pdbx_strand_id
1 'polypeptide(L)' 'MPFFLLPLLINLLIGVGLQVLGYLLMPKPKSDKTQEVTDMDNPTAEGGRPIPVVFGEMWVTGVNIIWFGDKATTTRQVDA' A
#
# COMPACT_ATOMS: atom_id res chain seq x y z
N MET A 1 1.31 33.22 48.10
CA MET A 1 2.12 32.07 47.66
C MET A 1 1.53 31.39 46.41
N PRO A 2 1.60 31.98 45.21
CA PRO A 2 1.22 31.30 43.95
C PRO A 2 2.44 30.88 43.10
N PHE A 3 3.66 30.92 43.66
CA PHE A 3 4.89 30.67 42.91
C PHE A 3 5.04 29.21 42.44
N PHE A 4 4.30 28.26 43.03
CA PHE A 4 4.32 26.85 42.63
C PHE A 4 3.43 26.53 41.41
N LEU A 5 2.42 27.34 41.11
CA LEU A 5 1.52 27.11 39.99
C LEU A 5 2.17 27.46 38.64
N LEU A 6 3.04 28.48 38.62
CA LEU A 6 3.79 28.87 37.43
C LEU A 6 4.70 27.73 36.89
N PRO A 7 5.58 27.09 37.70
CA PRO A 7 6.38 25.97 37.21
C PRO A 7 5.53 24.75 36.87
N LEU A 8 4.41 24.51 37.57
CA LEU A 8 3.50 23.41 37.25
C LEU A 8 2.86 23.57 35.86
N LEU A 9 2.38 24.77 35.53
CA LEU A 9 1.80 25.07 34.21
C LEU A 9 2.85 24.99 33.09
N ILE A 10 4.08 25.44 33.35
CA ILE A 10 5.19 25.34 32.39
C ILE A 10 5.51 23.87 32.10
N ASN A 11 5.64 23.02 33.14
CA ASN A 11 5.91 21.59 32.96
C ASN A 11 4.74 20.86 32.25
N LEU A 12 3.51 21.24 32.55
CA LEU A 12 2.32 20.69 31.89
C LEU A 12 2.33 21.01 30.39
N LEU A 13 2.62 22.26 30.01
CA LEU A 13 2.72 22.65 28.60
C LEU A 13 3.85 21.93 27.87
N ILE A 14 4.99 21.73 28.54
CA ILE A 14 6.11 20.96 27.98
C ILE A 14 5.69 19.51 27.74
N GLY A 15 5.05 18.85 28.72
CA GLY A 15 4.60 17.47 28.59
C GLY A 15 3.58 17.27 27.46
N VAL A 16 2.60 18.18 27.38
CA VAL A 16 1.61 18.16 26.28
C VAL A 16 2.26 18.42 24.93
N GLY A 17 3.21 19.36 24.86
CA GLY A 17 3.97 19.65 23.63
C GLY A 17 4.77 18.46 23.14
N LEU A 18 5.48 17.75 24.03
CA LEU A 18 6.23 16.54 23.66
C LEU A 18 5.31 15.42 23.17
N GLN A 19 4.11 15.29 23.75
CA GLN A 19 3.15 14.27 23.33
C GLN A 19 2.60 14.54 21.92
N VAL A 20 2.30 15.80 21.60
CA VAL A 20 1.90 16.20 20.23
C VAL A 20 3.04 15.99 19.24
N LEU A 21 4.26 16.34 19.62
CA LEU A 21 5.45 16.11 18.80
C LEU A 21 5.68 14.62 18.55
N GLY A 22 5.51 13.76 19.56
CA GLY A 22 5.63 12.31 19.41
C GLY A 22 4.56 11.70 18.49
N TYR A 23 3.34 12.23 18.52
CA TYR A 23 2.27 11.80 17.63
C TYR A 23 2.53 12.19 16.16
N LEU A 24 3.09 13.38 15.94
CA LEU A 24 3.46 13.85 14.59
C LEU A 24 4.73 13.17 14.04
N LEU A 25 5.69 12.85 14.92
CA LEU A 25 6.92 12.15 14.57
C LEU A 25 6.75 10.63 14.49
N MET A 26 5.54 10.12 14.77
CA MET A 26 5.24 8.70 14.64
C MET A 26 5.46 8.29 13.17
N PRO A 27 6.41 7.37 12.88
CA PRO A 27 6.73 7.01 11.51
C PRO A 27 5.49 6.44 10.83
N LYS A 28 5.20 6.92 9.62
CA LYS A 28 4.09 6.39 8.82
C LYS A 28 4.33 4.88 8.61
N PRO A 29 3.31 4.03 8.85
CA PRO A 29 3.46 2.59 8.70
C PRO A 29 3.97 2.26 7.29
N LYS A 30 5.04 1.45 7.23
CA LYS A 30 5.77 1.11 6.00
C LYS A 30 4.96 0.16 5.12
N SER A 31 4.98 0.39 3.81
CA SER A 31 5.70 -0.53 2.91
C SER A 31 5.92 0.11 1.55
N ASP A 32 7.19 0.31 1.20
CA ASP A 32 7.60 0.56 -0.18
C ASP A 32 7.49 -0.77 -0.94
N LYS A 33 6.55 -0.85 -1.88
CA LYS A 33 6.58 -1.91 -2.89
C LYS A 33 7.54 -1.47 -3.99
N THR A 34 8.59 -2.27 -4.18
CA THR A 34 9.58 -2.16 -5.26
C THR A 34 8.91 -1.81 -6.59
N GLN A 35 9.37 -0.75 -7.24
CA GLN A 35 9.04 -0.48 -8.64
C GLN A 35 9.64 -1.60 -9.49
N GLU A 36 8.87 -2.65 -9.73
CA GLU A 36 9.14 -3.57 -10.82
C GLU A 36 8.80 -2.84 -12.12
N VAL A 37 9.83 -2.54 -12.91
CA VAL A 37 9.68 -2.07 -14.29
C VAL A 37 8.83 -3.09 -15.04
N THR A 38 7.60 -2.72 -15.38
CA THR A 38 6.74 -3.54 -16.23
C THR A 38 5.93 -2.61 -17.14
N ASP A 39 6.61 -1.96 -18.09
CA ASP A 39 5.98 -1.63 -19.38
C ASP A 39 5.79 -2.95 -20.17
N MET A 40 5.04 -3.87 -19.57
CA MET A 40 4.59 -5.09 -20.22
C MET A 40 3.08 -4.97 -20.28
N ASP A 41 2.57 -4.63 -21.47
CA ASP A 41 1.13 -4.61 -21.76
C ASP A 41 0.48 -6.00 -21.53
N ASN A 42 1.30 -7.05 -21.45
CA ASN A 42 0.86 -8.40 -21.18
C ASN A 42 1.14 -8.81 -19.72
N PRO A 43 0.14 -9.40 -19.04
CA PRO A 43 0.33 -9.96 -17.71
C PRO A 43 1.33 -11.11 -17.74
N THR A 44 2.45 -10.95 -17.04
CA THR A 44 3.47 -12.00 -16.86
C THR A 44 3.15 -12.87 -15.64
N ALA A 45 3.63 -14.11 -15.65
CA ALA A 45 3.52 -15.07 -14.55
C ALA A 45 4.82 -15.03 -13.71
N GLU A 46 4.93 -14.09 -12.77
CA GLU A 46 6.12 -13.92 -11.93
C GLU A 46 5.89 -14.44 -10.52
N GLY A 47 6.74 -15.38 -10.07
CA GLY A 47 6.60 -16.07 -8.77
C GLY A 47 6.96 -15.24 -7.52
N GLY A 48 7.37 -13.98 -7.68
CA GLY A 48 7.80 -13.10 -6.60
C GLY A 48 7.09 -11.75 -6.54
N ARG A 49 6.20 -11.46 -7.51
CA ARG A 49 5.57 -10.14 -7.61
C ARG A 49 4.70 -9.87 -6.38
N PRO A 50 4.89 -8.74 -5.67
CA PRO A 50 4.11 -8.44 -4.48
C PRO A 50 2.62 -8.28 -4.84
N ILE A 51 1.75 -8.99 -4.14
CA ILE A 51 0.30 -8.92 -4.36
C ILE A 51 -0.19 -7.51 -3.93
N PRO A 52 -0.80 -6.71 -4.82
CA PRO A 52 -1.36 -5.42 -4.44
C PRO A 52 -2.57 -5.62 -3.52
N VAL A 53 -2.56 -4.99 -2.35
CA VAL A 53 -3.70 -4.94 -1.43
C VAL A 53 -4.17 -3.50 -1.45
N VAL A 54 -5.35 -3.31 -2.02
CA VAL A 54 -5.94 -2.00 -2.28
C VAL A 54 -6.92 -1.66 -1.16
N PHE A 55 -6.91 -0.40 -0.72
CA PHE A 55 -7.94 0.15 0.15
C PHE A 55 -8.64 1.30 -0.58
N GLY A 56 -9.93 1.14 -0.91
CA GLY A 56 -10.73 2.12 -1.67
C GLY A 56 -10.94 1.73 -3.14
N GLU A 57 -11.57 2.62 -3.91
CA GLU A 57 -11.73 2.44 -5.36
C GLU A 57 -10.46 2.89 -6.07
N MET A 58 -9.75 1.96 -6.69
CA MET A 58 -8.51 2.24 -7.41
C MET A 58 -8.40 1.35 -8.66
N TRP A 59 -7.82 1.92 -9.71
CA TRP A 59 -7.49 1.17 -10.92
C TRP A 59 -6.21 0.37 -10.71
N VAL A 60 -6.28 -0.95 -10.91
CA VAL A 60 -5.14 -1.87 -10.83
C VAL A 60 -4.78 -2.30 -12.25
N THR A 61 -3.66 -1.78 -12.77
CA THR A 61 -3.25 -1.98 -14.17
C THR A 61 -2.25 -3.12 -14.36
N GLY A 62 -1.63 -3.62 -13.29
CA GLY A 62 -0.54 -4.60 -13.35
C GLY A 62 -0.86 -5.92 -12.67
N VAL A 63 -1.83 -6.68 -13.21
CA VAL A 63 -2.22 -8.00 -12.69
C VAL A 63 -1.25 -9.09 -13.13
N ASN A 64 -0.96 -10.02 -12.21
CA ASN A 64 -0.12 -11.20 -12.46
C ASN A 64 -1.04 -12.38 -12.85
N ILE A 65 -0.86 -12.97 -14.04
CA ILE A 65 -1.64 -14.15 -14.46
C ILE A 65 -0.82 -15.40 -14.19
N ILE A 66 -1.26 -16.20 -13.20
CA ILE A 66 -0.54 -17.39 -12.72
C ILE A 66 -0.75 -18.60 -13.64
N TRP A 67 -1.88 -18.64 -14.35
CA TRP A 67 -2.21 -19.76 -15.22
C TRP A 67 -3.08 -19.32 -16.40
N PHE A 68 -2.76 -19.84 -17.59
CA PHE A 68 -3.62 -19.80 -18.76
C PHE A 68 -3.79 -21.22 -19.31
N GLY A 69 -4.98 -21.53 -19.81
CA GLY A 69 -5.24 -22.84 -20.41
C GLY A 69 -4.64 -22.97 -21.80
N ASP A 70 -4.37 -24.22 -22.19
CA ASP A 70 -3.92 -24.51 -23.56
C ASP A 70 -4.99 -24.11 -24.58
N LYS A 71 -4.53 -23.51 -25.68
CA LYS A 71 -5.42 -23.14 -26.77
C LYS A 71 -5.87 -24.40 -27.49
N ALA A 72 -7.17 -24.69 -27.46
CA ALA A 72 -7.78 -25.75 -28.26
C ALA A 72 -8.43 -25.14 -29.50
N THR A 73 -8.14 -25.69 -30.68
CA THR A 73 -8.86 -25.36 -31.91
C THR A 73 -9.84 -26.50 -32.20
N THR A 74 -11.13 -26.19 -32.33
CA THR A 74 -12.15 -27.15 -32.76
C THR A 74 -12.65 -26.76 -34.14
N THR A 75 -12.51 -27.67 -35.10
CA THR A 75 -13.10 -27.50 -36.42
C THR A 75 -14.46 -28.18 -36.42
N ARG A 76 -15.52 -27.42 -36.73
CA ARG A 76 -16.85 -27.98 -36.99
C ARG A 76 -17.16 -27.85 -38.48
N GLN A 77 -17.62 -28.95 -39.07
CA GLN A 77 -18.23 -28.90 -40.38
C GLN A 77 -19.57 -28.19 -40.24
N VAL A 78 -19.75 -27.11 -40.99
CA VAL A 78 -21.02 -26.41 -41.12
C VAL A 78 -21.58 -26.83 -42.47
N ASP A 79 -22.66 -27.61 -42.46
CA ASP A 79 -23.37 -27.98 -43.69
C ASP A 79 -23.97 -26.70 -44.30
N ALA A 80 -23.65 -26.47 -45.57
CA ALA A 80 -24.06 -25.31 -46.36
C ALA A 80 -25.52 -25.42 -46.83
#